data_AF-A0A183DEH6-F1
#
_entry.id   AF-A0A183DEH6-F1
#
_cell.length_a   1.000
_cell.length_b   1.000
_cell.length_c   1.000
_cell.angle_alpha   90.00
_cell.angle_beta   90.00
_cell.angle_gamma   90.00
#
_symmetry.space_group_name_H-M   'P 1'
#
loop_
_entity.id
_entity.type
_entity.pdbx_description
1 polymer ?
#
loop_
_entity_poly.entity_id
_entity_poly.type
_entity_poly.pdbx_seq_one_letter_code
_entity_poly.pdbx_strand_id
1 'polypeptide(L)'
;MDHWRSYVDLPALYVSCSTLNDIDMFSFSLFLPQSIPVGAKCEFCIRYLCDGKEYWDNNASANYMVECKTLDDDDDDVNLL
;
A
#
# COMPACT_ATOMS: atom_id res chain seq x y z
N MET A 1 -5.64 10.87 -7.16
CA MET A 1 -6.13 9.51 -6.90
C MET A 1 -7.38 9.31 -7.75
N ASP A 2 -7.19 8.82 -8.96
CA ASP A 2 -8.15 8.90 -10.07
C ASP A 2 -8.72 7.52 -10.44
N HIS A 3 -8.85 6.62 -9.45
CA HIS A 3 -9.29 5.23 -9.62
C HIS A 3 -8.43 4.48 -10.64
N TRP A 4 -7.11 4.41 -10.40
CA TRP A 4 -6.13 3.73 -11.24
C TRP A 4 -5.98 4.24 -12.68
N ARG A 5 -6.52 5.42 -13.03
CA ARG A 5 -6.30 6.01 -14.37
C ARG A 5 -4.85 6.45 -14.57
N SER A 6 -4.18 6.85 -13.51
CA SER A 6 -2.74 7.08 -13.50
C SER A 6 -2.10 6.35 -12.33
N TYR A 7 -0.88 5.85 -12.55
CA TYR A 7 -0.12 5.14 -11.53
C TYR A 7 1.38 5.39 -11.71
N VAL A 8 2.13 5.16 -10.63
CA VAL A 8 3.59 5.16 -10.63
C VAL A 8 4.06 3.89 -9.94
N ASP A 9 5.11 3.28 -10.47
CA ASP A 9 5.77 2.15 -9.82
C ASP A 9 6.79 2.68 -8.81
N LEU A 10 6.73 2.19 -7.57
CA LEU A 10 7.73 2.46 -6.54
C LEU A 10 8.56 1.20 -6.29
N PRO A 11 9.90 1.27 -6.39
CA PRO A 11 10.73 0.13 -6.06
C PRO A 11 10.71 -0.13 -4.55
N ALA A 12 10.52 -1.39 -4.18
CA ALA A 12 10.77 -1.85 -2.83
C ALA A 12 12.26 -2.21 -2.66
N LEU A 13 12.77 -2.05 -1.44
CA LEU A 13 14.15 -2.32 -1.06
C LEU A 13 14.20 -3.61 -0.24
N TYR A 14 15.16 -4.48 -0.54
CA TYR A 14 15.40 -5.68 0.23
C TYR A 14 15.82 -5.34 1.67
N VAL A 15 15.21 -6.01 2.63
CA VAL A 15 15.51 -5.88 4.05
C VAL A 15 16.33 -7.10 4.45
N SER A 16 17.62 -6.89 4.74
CA SER A 16 18.60 -7.95 5.05
C SER A 16 18.43 -8.59 6.44
N CYS A 17 17.23 -8.61 7.00
CA CYS A 17 16.98 -9.31 8.26
C CYS A 17 17.17 -10.82 8.03
N SER A 18 17.61 -11.56 9.07
CA SER A 18 17.77 -13.01 8.99
C SER A 18 16.52 -13.62 8.38
N THR A 19 16.66 -14.30 7.23
CA THR A 19 15.58 -14.95 6.49
C THR A 19 14.76 -15.80 7.45
N LEU A 20 13.66 -15.25 7.95
CA LEU A 20 12.79 -15.98 8.83
C LEU A 20 12.01 -16.94 7.94
N ASN A 21 12.32 -18.23 8.04
CA ASN A 21 11.65 -19.30 7.31
C ASN A 21 11.77 -19.22 5.76
N ASP A 22 12.93 -18.85 5.22
CA ASP A 22 13.17 -18.73 3.76
C ASP A 22 12.25 -17.73 3.04
N ILE A 23 11.77 -16.71 3.78
CA ILE A 23 10.97 -15.61 3.23
C ILE A 23 11.85 -14.37 3.13
N ASP A 24 11.98 -13.84 1.92
CA ASP A 24 12.59 -12.53 1.69
C ASP A 24 11.64 -11.40 2.13
N MET A 25 12.19 -10.38 2.78
CA MET A 25 11.43 -9.21 3.20
C MET A 25 11.86 -8.00 2.35
N PHE A 26 10.87 -7.22 1.92
CA PHE A 26 11.08 -5.97 1.19
C PHE A 26 10.30 -4.85 1.88
N SER A 27 10.83 -3.63 1.87
CA SER A 27 10.17 -2.43 2.39
C SER A 27 10.08 -1.35 1.33
N PHE A 28 9.06 -0.52 1.42
CA PHE A 28 8.87 0.64 0.54
C PHE A 28 8.36 1.82 1.35
N SER A 29 8.40 3.01 0.77
CA SER A 29 7.86 4.23 1.38
C SER A 29 6.95 4.94 0.39
N LEU A 30 5.72 5.20 0.81
CA LEU A 30 4.75 5.98 0.05
C LEU A 30 4.91 7.46 0.40
N PHE A 31 5.30 8.26 -0.60
CA PHE A 31 5.37 9.70 -0.46
C PHE A 31 4.08 10.32 -0.97
N LEU A 32 3.28 10.79 -0.02
CA LEU A 32 2.04 11.49 -0.29
C LEU A 32 2.30 13.01 -0.41
N PRO A 33 1.59 13.74 -1.29
CA PRO A 33 1.67 15.20 -1.35
C PRO A 33 1.41 15.84 0.03
N GLN A 34 2.13 16.93 0.36
CA GLN A 34 2.01 17.57 1.67
C GLN A 34 0.61 18.13 1.96
N SER A 35 -0.13 18.54 0.93
CA SER A 35 -1.47 19.10 1.04
C SER A 35 -2.52 18.15 0.47
N ILE A 36 -2.66 16.97 1.06
CA ILE A 36 -3.75 16.05 0.73
C ILE A 36 -5.07 16.56 1.36
N PRO A 37 -6.16 16.70 0.59
CA PRO A 37 -7.48 16.97 1.14
C PRO A 37 -7.99 15.81 2.01
N VAL A 38 -8.73 16.14 3.07
CA VAL A 38 -9.51 15.16 3.85
C VAL A 38 -10.43 14.37 2.90
N GLY A 39 -10.52 13.06 3.11
CA GLY A 39 -11.29 12.12 2.29
C GLY A 39 -10.56 11.67 1.01
N ALA A 40 -9.38 12.19 0.72
CA ALA A 40 -8.58 11.67 -0.39
C ALA A 40 -8.05 10.27 -0.07
N LYS A 41 -8.10 9.38 -1.06
CA LYS A 41 -7.79 7.95 -0.94
C LYS A 41 -6.65 7.54 -1.85
N CYS A 42 -5.54 7.06 -1.30
CA CYS A 42 -4.45 6.43 -2.05
C CYS A 42 -4.70 4.95 -2.19
N GLU A 43 -4.77 4.44 -3.41
CA GLU A 43 -4.81 3.00 -3.68
C GLU A 43 -3.44 2.50 -4.12
N PHE A 44 -3.06 1.30 -3.69
CA PHE A 44 -1.86 0.62 -4.18
C PHE A 44 -2.05 -0.91 -4.18
N CYS A 45 -1.21 -1.60 -4.94
CA CYS A 45 -1.09 -3.05 -4.97
C CYS A 45 0.38 -3.43 -5.06
N ILE A 46 0.71 -4.68 -4.73
CA ILE A 46 2.09 -5.16 -4.75
C ILE A 46 2.30 -6.02 -5.98
N ARG A 47 3.34 -5.69 -6.75
CA ARG A 47 3.80 -6.50 -7.88
C ARG A 47 5.13 -7.13 -7.54
N TYR A 48 5.19 -8.46 -7.63
CA TYR A 48 6.41 -9.23 -7.48
C TYR A 48 6.79 -9.85 -8.83
N LEU A 49 7.95 -9.46 -9.37
CA LEU A 49 8.51 -9.98 -10.61
C LEU A 49 9.67 -10.92 -10.26
N CYS A 50 9.52 -12.20 -10.55
CA CYS A 50 10.55 -13.21 -10.33
C CYS A 50 10.55 -14.21 -11.49
N ASP A 51 11.75 -14.55 -11.98
CA ASP A 51 11.94 -15.46 -13.11
C ASP A 51 11.11 -15.09 -14.36
N GLY A 52 11.04 -13.79 -14.67
CA GLY A 52 10.26 -13.27 -15.79
C GLY A 52 8.74 -13.35 -15.63
N LYS A 53 8.23 -13.79 -14.48
CA LYS A 53 6.80 -13.91 -14.18
C LYS A 53 6.35 -12.90 -13.13
N GLU A 54 5.17 -12.34 -13.35
CA GLU A 54 4.53 -11.40 -12.44
C GLU A 54 3.51 -12.08 -11.54
N TYR A 55 3.52 -11.65 -10.28
CA TYR A 55 2.56 -12.00 -9.26
C TYR A 55 2.03 -10.69 -8.69
N TRP A 56 0.71 -10.60 -8.56
CA TRP A 56 0.02 -9.41 -8.08
C TRP A 56 -0.73 -9.73 -6.80
N ASP A 57 -0.43 -8.95 -5.76
CA ASP A 57 -1.28 -8.85 -4.58
C ASP A 57 -2.07 -7.54 -4.66
N ASN A 58 -3.30 -7.67 -5.11
CA ASN A 58 -4.26 -6.59 -5.22
C ASN A 58 -5.38 -6.72 -4.17
N ASN A 59 -5.11 -7.40 -3.04
CA ASN A 59 -6.07 -7.62 -1.96
C ASN A 59 -7.43 -8.14 -2.48
N ALA A 60 -7.40 -9.23 -3.25
CA ALA A 60 -8.59 -9.82 -3.89
C ALA A 60 -9.40 -8.81 -4.75
N SER A 61 -8.69 -7.98 -5.53
CA SER A 61 -9.25 -6.90 -6.37
C SER A 61 -9.78 -5.67 -5.62
N ALA A 62 -9.66 -5.60 -4.30
CA ALA A 62 -10.02 -4.42 -3.51
C ALA A 62 -8.90 -3.38 -3.41
N ASN A 63 -7.65 -3.79 -3.70
CA ASN A 63 -6.42 -3.04 -3.44
C ASN A 63 -6.21 -2.69 -1.97
N TYR A 64 -5.04 -2.13 -1.66
CA TYR A 64 -4.77 -1.49 -0.37
C TYR A 64 -5.13 0.00 -0.47
N MET A 65 -5.69 0.57 0.59
CA MET A 65 -6.14 1.96 0.60
C MET A 65 -5.63 2.72 1.84
N VAL A 66 -5.13 3.94 1.61
CA VAL A 66 -4.81 4.92 2.66
C VAL A 66 -5.73 6.12 2.49
N GLU A 67 -6.49 6.48 3.52
CA GLU A 67 -7.39 7.65 3.49
C GLU A 67 -6.87 8.75 4.41
N CYS A 68 -6.88 10.00 3.93
CA CYS A 68 -6.62 11.16 4.77
C CYS A 68 -7.86 11.50 5.58
N LYS A 69 -7.80 11.31 6.90
CA LYS A 69 -8.86 11.69 7.84
C LYS A 69 -8.47 12.92 8.66
N THR A 70 -9.45 13.57 9.27
CA THR A 70 -9.16 14.55 10.32
C THR A 70 -8.80 13.83 11.61
N LEU A 71 -8.07 14.48 12.51
CA LEU A 71 -7.78 13.91 13.83
C LEU A 71 -9.02 13.85 14.73
N ASP A 72 -10.10 14.56 14.36
CA ASP A 72 -11.33 14.64 15.14
C ASP A 72 -12.33 13.51 14.77
N ASP A 73 -12.00 12.65 13.80
CA ASP A 73 -12.85 11.53 13.34
C ASP A 73 -12.77 10.26 14.23
N ASP A 74 -12.33 10.39 15.49
CA ASP A 74 -12.00 9.27 16.42
C ASP A 74 -13.20 8.67 17.19
N ASP A 75 -14.45 8.76 16.71
CA ASP A 75 -15.62 8.30 17.51
C ASP A 75 -16.60 7.34 16.81
N ASP A 76 -16.21 6.55 15.79
CA ASP A 76 -17.15 5.58 15.18
C ASP A 76 -16.59 4.21 14.69
N ASP A 77 -15.30 3.88 14.85
CA ASP A 77 -14.75 2.57 14.43
C ASP A 77 -14.28 1.68 15.60
N VAL A 78 -14.96 1.75 16.74
CA VAL A 78 -14.98 0.65 17.73
C VAL A 78 -16.10 -0.34 17.39
N ASN A 79 -15.89 -1.15 16.33
CA ASN A 79 -16.36 -2.54 16.23
C ASN A 79 -16.16 -3.09 14.82
N LEU A 80 -15.02 -3.73 14.55
CA LEU A 80 -15.02 -4.92 13.70
C LEU A 80 -14.04 -5.95 14.30
N LEU A 81 -14.64 -6.97 14.91
CA LEU A 81 -14.04 -8.29 15.17
C LEU A 81 -13.61 -8.96 13.86
#